data_AF-A0A8J6NHX9-F1
#
_entry.id   AF-A0A8J6NHX9-F1
#
_cell.length_a   1.000
_cell.length_b   1.000
_cell.length_c   1.000
_cell.angle_alpha   90.00
_cell.angle_beta   90.00
_cell.angle_gamma   90.00
#
_symmetry.space_group_name_H-M   'P 1'
#
loop_
_entity.id
_entity.type
_entity.pdbx_description
1 polymer ?
#
loop_
_entity_poly.entity_id
_entity_poly.type
_entity_poly.pdbx_seq_one_letter_code
_entity_poly.pdbx_strand_id
1 'polypeptide(L)'
;MKYWLILLLVLPLVACSSQAQPESKIEPEAQSDPGPQSDPEIVSNFYGPAPELTNEVWLNTDTPLRFADLRGSVVLLEMWTFS
;
A
#
# COMPACT_ATOMS: atom_id res chain seq x y z
N MET A 1 -33.01 -9.09 -29.85
CA MET A 1 -32.15 -8.02 -29.30
C MET A 1 -32.01 -8.06 -27.76
N LYS A 2 -33.00 -8.56 -27.01
CA LYS A 2 -32.92 -8.65 -25.52
C LYS A 2 -31.92 -9.69 -25.00
N TYR A 3 -31.72 -10.80 -25.72
CA TYR A 3 -30.76 -11.84 -25.33
C TYR A 3 -29.28 -11.42 -25.47
N TRP A 4 -29.00 -10.39 -26.28
CA TRP A 4 -27.63 -9.90 -26.47
C TRP A 4 -27.13 -9.10 -25.26
N LEU A 5 -28.03 -8.37 -24.60
CA LEU A 5 -27.75 -7.68 -23.33
C LEU A 5 -27.47 -8.66 -22.18
N ILE A 6 -28.13 -9.82 -22.16
CA ILE A 6 -27.87 -10.88 -21.17
C ILE A 6 -26.48 -11.49 -21.39
N LEU A 7 -26.09 -11.69 -22.66
CA LEU A 7 -24.81 -12.31 -23.00
C LEU A 7 -23.60 -11.40 -22.66
N LEU A 8 -23.76 -10.07 -22.75
CA LEU A 8 -22.74 -9.09 -22.31
C LEU A 8 -22.57 -9.01 -20.80
N LEU A 9 -23.60 -9.34 -20.01
CA LEU A 9 -23.57 -9.23 -18.55
C LEU A 9 -22.97 -10.47 -17.86
N VAL A 10 -23.02 -11.65 -18.50
CA VAL A 10 -22.50 -12.91 -17.94
C VAL A 10 -21.02 -13.14 -18.29
N LEU A 11 -20.52 -12.53 -19.38
CA LEU A 11 -19.14 -12.70 -19.84
C LEU A 11 -18.04 -12.34 -18.81
N PRO A 12 -18.16 -11.29 -17.97
CA PRO A 12 -17.12 -10.98 -16.98
C PRO A 12 -17.16 -11.89 -15.74
N LEU A 13 -18.25 -12.63 -15.48
CA LEU A 13 -18.38 -13.49 -14.30
C LEU A 13 -17.61 -14.81 -14.42
N VAL A 14 -17.30 -15.27 -15.64
CA VAL A 14 -16.57 -16.52 -15.90
C VAL A 14 -15.04 -16.30 -15.92
N ALA A 15 -14.57 -15.05 -15.96
CA ALA A 15 -13.15 -14.74 -16.08
C ALA A 15 -12.35 -14.87 -14.76
N CYS A 16 -13.01 -15.03 -13.61
CA CYS A 16 -12.33 -15.11 -12.30
C CYS A 16 -12.12 -16.54 -11.76
N SER A 17 -12.48 -17.60 -12.49
CA SER A 17 -12.28 -18.98 -12.03
C SER A 17 -11.25 -19.74 -12.87
N SER A 18 -9.96 -19.39 -12.77
CA SER A 18 -8.90 -20.31 -13.18
C SER A 18 -7.57 -20.02 -12.49
N GLN A 19 -7.37 -20.64 -11.32
CA GLN A 19 -6.33 -21.65 -11.15
C GLN A 19 -6.48 -22.34 -9.79
N ALA A 20 -6.94 -23.59 -9.81
CA ALA A 20 -6.67 -24.52 -8.72
C ALA A 20 -5.22 -25.01 -8.92
N GLN A 21 -4.33 -24.58 -8.03
CA GLN A 21 -2.96 -25.08 -7.94
C GLN A 21 -3.00 -26.56 -7.51
N PRO A 22 -2.11 -27.43 -8.04
CA PRO A 22 -1.96 -28.77 -7.51
C PRO A 22 -1.52 -28.67 -6.05
N GLU A 23 -2.25 -29.37 -5.19
CA GLU A 23 -1.98 -29.51 -3.77
C GLU A 23 -0.61 -30.21 -3.59
N SER A 24 0.44 -29.42 -3.46
CA SER A 24 1.70 -29.89 -2.91
C SER A 24 1.44 -30.20 -1.45
N LYS A 25 1.33 -31.48 -1.14
CA LYS A 25 1.24 -32.03 0.21
C LYS A 25 2.37 -31.45 1.08
N ILE A 26 2.06 -30.42 1.87
CA ILE A 26 2.97 -29.89 2.89
C ILE A 26 2.76 -30.75 4.13
N GLU A 27 3.75 -31.60 4.40
CA GLU A 27 3.96 -32.23 5.70
C GLU A 27 4.13 -31.13 6.76
N PRO A 28 3.53 -31.22 7.97
CA PRO A 28 3.59 -30.14 8.94
C PRO A 28 5.01 -30.02 9.52
N GLU A 29 5.90 -29.32 8.82
CA GLU A 29 7.05 -28.72 9.45
C GLU A 29 6.53 -27.58 10.33
N ALA A 30 6.86 -27.64 11.61
CA ALA A 30 6.50 -26.64 12.60
C ALA A 30 7.05 -25.27 12.15
N GLN A 31 6.20 -24.51 11.46
CA GLN A 31 6.50 -23.18 10.99
C GLN A 31 6.53 -22.25 12.20
N SER A 32 7.73 -22.04 12.73
CA SER A 32 8.02 -20.89 13.58
C SER A 32 7.67 -19.65 12.75
N ASP A 33 6.61 -18.97 13.16
CA ASP A 33 6.15 -17.70 12.64
C ASP A 33 7.36 -16.78 12.37
N PRO A 34 7.71 -16.48 11.10
CA PRO A 34 8.70 -15.47 10.84
C PRO A 34 7.99 -14.15 11.11
N GLY A 35 8.11 -13.67 12.36
CA GLY A 35 7.80 -12.29 12.69
C GLY A 35 8.47 -11.35 11.68
N PRO A 36 7.98 -10.11 11.53
CA PRO A 36 8.35 -9.22 10.42
C PRO A 36 9.85 -9.27 10.16
N GLN A 37 10.25 -9.90 9.04
CA GLN A 37 11.65 -9.94 8.66
C GLN A 37 12.03 -8.51 8.31
N SER A 38 12.59 -7.81 9.28
CA SER A 38 13.13 -6.47 9.09
C SER A 38 14.29 -6.59 8.11
N ASP A 39 14.06 -6.15 6.89
CA ASP A 39 15.08 -6.08 5.85
C ASP A 39 16.29 -5.31 6.44
N PRO A 40 17.48 -5.91 6.56
CA PRO A 40 18.60 -5.33 7.31
C PRO A 40 19.05 -3.98 6.75
N GLU A 41 18.76 -3.70 5.48
CA GLU A 41 19.05 -2.42 4.82
C GLU A 41 18.13 -1.29 5.33
N ILE A 42 16.85 -1.57 5.63
CA ILE A 42 15.90 -0.57 6.17
C ILE A 42 16.33 -0.11 7.57
N VAL A 43 16.85 -1.04 8.40
CA VAL A 43 17.32 -0.73 9.75
C VAL A 43 18.57 0.16 9.70
N SER A 44 19.42 0.00 8.68
CA SER A 44 20.65 0.80 8.52
C SER A 44 20.41 2.28 8.18
N ASN A 45 19.26 2.60 7.56
CA ASN A 45 18.90 3.95 7.12
C ASN A 45 17.85 4.63 8.03
N PHE A 46 17.66 4.12 9.26
CA PHE A 46 16.73 4.72 10.22
C PHE A 46 17.41 5.87 10.99
N TYR A 47 17.11 7.12 10.61
CA TYR A 47 17.64 8.34 11.25
C TYR A 47 16.77 8.88 12.40
N GLY A 48 15.85 8.06 12.92
CA GLY A 48 14.86 8.48 13.91
C GLY A 48 13.56 8.99 13.28
N PRO A 49 12.61 9.45 14.11
CA PRO A 49 11.34 9.99 13.62
C PRO A 49 11.55 11.31 12.86
N ALA A 50 10.78 11.51 11.78
CA ALA A 50 10.74 12.79 11.08
C ALA A 50 10.34 13.94 12.05
N PRO A 51 11.07 15.06 12.09
CA PRO A 51 10.71 16.24 12.88
C PRO A 51 9.38 16.83 12.43
N GLU A 52 8.59 17.44 13.33
CA GLU A 52 7.27 17.99 12.99
C GLU A 52 7.33 19.17 12.01
N LEU A 53 6.34 19.29 11.12
CA LEU A 53 6.17 20.45 10.23
C LEU A 53 5.61 21.62 11.04
N THR A 54 6.29 22.77 11.02
CA THR A 54 5.90 23.96 11.80
C THR A 54 5.67 25.20 10.93
N ASN A 55 5.36 25.02 9.65
CA ASN A 55 5.12 26.10 8.69
C ASN A 55 3.89 26.93 9.08
N GLU A 56 4.00 28.26 8.92
CA GLU A 56 2.92 29.21 9.19
C GLU A 56 1.93 29.34 8.02
N VAL A 57 2.42 29.14 6.79
CA VAL A 57 1.64 29.29 5.55
C VAL A 57 1.55 27.96 4.83
N TRP A 58 0.34 27.64 4.38
CA TRP A 58 0.01 26.43 3.64
C TRP A 58 -0.78 26.79 2.38
N LEU A 59 -0.52 26.06 1.30
CA LEU A 59 -1.22 26.19 0.03
C LEU A 59 -1.84 24.84 -0.34
N ASN A 60 -2.96 24.86 -1.08
CA ASN A 60 -3.66 23.67 -1.59
C ASN A 60 -4.20 22.70 -0.51
N THR A 61 -4.46 23.18 0.69
CA THR A 61 -5.08 22.41 1.78
C THR A 61 -5.99 23.30 2.62
N ASP A 62 -7.06 22.72 3.17
CA ASP A 62 -8.01 23.43 4.03
C ASP A 62 -7.45 23.64 5.45
N THR A 63 -6.52 22.77 5.89
CA THR A 63 -5.89 22.82 7.21
C THR A 63 -4.38 22.61 7.11
N PRO A 64 -3.58 23.15 8.06
CA PRO A 64 -2.16 22.84 8.16
C PRO A 64 -1.90 21.32 8.20
N LEU A 65 -0.90 20.83 7.49
CA LEU A 65 -0.51 19.42 7.57
C LEU A 65 0.46 19.20 8.75
N ARG A 66 0.29 18.08 9.43
CA ARG A 66 1.18 17.59 10.51
C ARG A 66 1.58 16.15 10.22
N PHE A 67 2.81 15.77 10.55
CA PHE A 67 3.24 14.37 10.37
C PHE A 67 2.47 13.39 11.25
N ALA A 68 1.94 13.85 12.39
CA ALA A 68 1.04 13.06 13.22
C ALA A 68 -0.21 12.59 12.47
N ASP A 69 -0.76 13.43 11.58
CA ASP A 69 -2.00 13.16 10.84
C ASP A 69 -1.74 12.37 9.55
N LEU A 70 -0.49 12.33 9.09
CA LEU A 70 -0.08 11.64 7.85
C LEU A 70 0.47 10.23 8.08
N ARG A 71 0.36 9.70 9.30
CA ARG A 71 0.80 8.33 9.61
C ARG A 71 0.04 7.29 8.77
N GLY A 72 0.73 6.21 8.43
CA GLY A 72 0.20 5.18 7.52
C GLY A 72 0.37 5.50 6.04
N SER A 73 0.83 6.72 5.70
CA SER A 73 1.21 7.10 4.33
C SER A 73 2.72 7.21 4.18
N VAL A 74 3.21 6.97 2.97
CA VAL A 74 4.58 7.34 2.58
C VAL A 74 4.56 8.82 2.18
N VAL A 75 5.41 9.64 2.81
CA VAL A 75 5.45 11.09 2.60
C VAL A 75 6.79 11.49 1.99
N LEU A 76 6.75 12.29 0.92
CA LEU A 76 7.91 12.93 0.31
C LEU A 76 7.94 14.41 0.72
N LEU A 77 9.09 14.88 1.21
CA LEU A 77 9.30 16.30 1.50
C LEU A 77 10.23 16.92 0.45
N GLU A 78 9.75 17.95 -0.23
CA GLU A 78 10.49 18.64 -1.29
C GLU A 78 10.77 20.10 -0.89
N MET A 79 12.04 20.49 -0.89
CA MET A 79 12.48 21.85 -0.57
C MET A 79 12.83 22.58 -1.86
N TRP A 80 12.10 23.67 -2.18
CA TRP A 80 12.30 24.44 -3.41
C TRP A 80 12.01 25.93 -3.20
N THR A 81 12.37 26.75 -4.19
CA THR A 81 12.02 28.17 -4.27
C THR A 81 11.58 28.51 -5.69
N PHE A 82 10.62 29.44 -5.85
CA PHE A 82 10.32 30.00 -7.16
C PHE A 82 11.44 30.97 -7.58
N SER A 83 11.69 31.07 -8.89
CA SER A 83 12.68 31.99 -9.49
C SER A 83 12.00 32.95 -10.46
#